data_AF-A0A7W1DDB3-F1
#
_entry.id   AF-A0A7W1DDB3-F1
#
_cell.length_a   1.000
_cell.length_b   1.000
_cell.length_c   1.000
_cell.angle_alpha   90.00
_cell.angle_beta   90.00
_cell.angle_gamma   90.00
#
_symmetry.space_group_name_H-M   'P 1'
#
loop_
_entity.id
_entity.type
_entity.pdbx_description
1 polymer ?
#
loop_
_entity_poly.entity_id
_entity_poly.type
_entity_poly.pdbx_seq_one_letter_code
_entity_poly.pdbx_strand_id
1 'polypeptide(L)'
;ADPYGSIFKTYKESGHVPEPTPYLVEGIGQSHPVGNANMKIIDEIINVTDRESFEFARQLSRVEGIFCGGSTGTNFAAALKVAKNLDENGLIVFIVCDTGEHYLTKFHSDEWMKEKLLLEPQKITAGLIIETKNSGAPKEVISVAPDDIVGDALAKMTENSVTQIPVLEDYKSVGSLKESRVLTKLLENRDLLNAKVSEVMDKSFPVLDVDASFNEIKAQLQKSPAVLIEDFKRITGIITRTDVLDLQK
;
A
#
# COMPACT_ATOMS: atom_id res chain seq x y z
N ALA A 1 -16.25 2.96 24.00
CA ALA A 1 -15.85 3.72 22.79
C ALA A 1 -16.93 4.76 22.50
N ASP A 2 -16.56 5.92 21.98
CA ASP A 2 -17.49 7.02 21.72
C ASP A 2 -17.08 7.76 20.43
N PRO A 3 -17.99 8.11 19.51
CA PRO A 3 -17.61 8.81 18.30
C PRO A 3 -17.05 10.20 18.62
N TYR A 4 -16.02 10.61 17.88
CA TYR A 4 -15.48 11.95 17.97
C TYR A 4 -16.56 12.96 17.53
N GLY A 5 -17.00 13.81 18.46
CA GLY A 5 -18.11 14.74 18.28
C GLY A 5 -19.30 14.48 19.19
N SER A 6 -19.35 13.32 19.85
CA SER A 6 -20.24 13.12 20.99
C SER A 6 -19.74 13.82 22.25
N ILE A 7 -20.68 14.19 23.12
CA ILE A 7 -20.41 14.87 24.38
C ILE A 7 -19.81 13.97 25.48
N PHE A 8 -19.89 12.64 25.37
CA PHE A 8 -19.77 11.77 26.54
C PHE A 8 -18.38 11.75 27.15
N LYS A 9 -17.32 11.79 26.34
CA LYS A 9 -15.95 11.87 26.87
C LYS A 9 -15.74 13.13 27.71
N THR A 10 -15.99 14.30 27.13
CA THR A 10 -15.84 15.59 27.82
C THR A 10 -16.74 15.67 29.04
N TYR A 11 -17.98 15.18 28.94
CA TYR A 11 -18.92 15.16 30.06
C TYR A 11 -18.42 14.29 31.22
N LYS A 12 -17.86 13.11 30.94
CA LYS A 12 -17.27 12.25 31.98
C LYS A 12 -16.05 12.87 32.64
N GLU A 13 -15.16 13.46 31.84
CA GLU A 13 -13.86 13.96 32.33
C GLU A 13 -13.98 15.30 33.07
N SER A 14 -14.90 16.16 32.64
CA SER A 14 -14.99 17.54 33.15
C SER A 14 -16.31 17.86 33.87
N GLY A 15 -17.34 17.03 33.71
CA GLY A 15 -18.71 17.35 34.15
C GLY A 15 -19.41 18.41 33.28
N HIS A 16 -18.74 18.99 32.29
CA HIS A 16 -19.29 19.98 31.38
C HIS A 16 -19.84 19.31 30.10
N VAL A 17 -20.96 19.83 29.60
CA VAL A 17 -21.55 19.37 28.33
C VAL A 17 -21.04 20.29 27.21
N PRO A 18 -20.14 19.82 26.34
CA PRO A 18 -19.67 20.61 25.19
C PRO A 18 -20.77 20.73 24.13
N GLU A 19 -20.57 21.62 23.15
CA GLU A 19 -21.35 21.57 21.92
C GLU A 19 -20.99 20.29 21.13
N PRO A 20 -21.98 19.49 20.73
CA PRO A 20 -21.74 18.30 19.91
C PRO A 20 -21.41 18.69 18.48
N THR A 21 -20.54 17.91 17.83
CA THR A 21 -20.25 18.05 16.41
C THR A 21 -20.83 16.88 15.62
N PRO A 22 -21.31 17.11 14.38
CA PRO A 22 -21.82 16.03 13.54
C PRO A 22 -20.73 14.99 13.24
N TYR A 23 -21.16 13.73 13.18
CA TYR A 23 -20.36 12.57 12.76
C TYR A 23 -21.23 11.65 11.89
N LEU A 24 -20.58 10.77 11.13
CA LEU A 24 -21.22 9.89 10.14
C LEU A 24 -21.59 8.52 10.70
N VAL A 25 -20.89 8.01 11.71
CA VAL A 25 -21.20 6.72 12.32
C VAL A 25 -22.57 6.75 13.00
N GLU A 26 -23.36 5.70 12.78
CA GLU A 26 -24.75 5.64 13.23
C GLU A 26 -24.91 4.78 14.48
N GLY A 27 -25.94 5.08 15.28
CA GLY A 27 -26.36 4.27 16.43
C GLY A 27 -25.61 4.53 17.74
N ILE A 28 -24.53 5.32 17.73
CA ILE A 28 -23.73 5.64 18.91
C ILE A 28 -23.51 7.16 19.08
N GLY A 29 -23.11 7.56 20.29
CA GLY A 29 -22.92 8.96 20.68
C GLY A 29 -24.24 9.69 20.99
N GLN A 30 -24.11 10.81 21.70
CA GLN A 30 -25.19 11.72 22.07
C GLN A 30 -24.77 13.18 22.01
N SER A 31 -25.80 14.04 21.90
CA SER A 31 -25.71 15.51 22.00
C SER A 31 -26.00 16.05 23.38
N HIS A 32 -26.64 15.26 24.25
CA HIS A 32 -27.06 15.66 25.59
C HIS A 32 -26.96 14.46 26.57
N PRO A 33 -26.75 14.69 27.88
CA PRO A 33 -26.71 13.61 28.85
C PRO A 33 -28.07 12.89 28.94
N VAL A 34 -28.02 11.57 29.05
CA VAL A 34 -29.20 10.70 29.13
C VAL A 34 -29.19 9.88 30.42
N GLY A 35 -30.37 9.68 31.02
CA GLY A 35 -30.48 9.04 32.34
C GLY A 35 -30.12 7.56 32.38
N ASN A 36 -30.10 6.88 31.22
CA ASN A 36 -29.71 5.48 31.09
C ASN A 36 -28.19 5.28 30.92
N ALA A 37 -27.39 6.35 30.80
CA ALA A 37 -25.94 6.27 30.69
C ALA A 37 -25.27 6.58 32.04
N ASN A 38 -24.86 5.53 32.77
CA ASN A 38 -24.21 5.69 34.06
C ASN A 38 -22.68 5.90 33.90
N MET A 39 -22.22 7.15 33.91
CA MET A 39 -20.80 7.49 33.74
C MET A 39 -19.89 7.03 34.90
N LYS A 40 -20.47 6.66 36.05
CA LYS A 40 -19.72 6.25 37.25
C LYS A 40 -19.13 4.85 37.14
N ILE A 41 -19.70 3.99 36.30
CA ILE A 41 -19.24 2.60 36.11
C ILE A 41 -18.31 2.44 34.89
N ILE A 42 -18.08 3.51 34.16
CA ILE A 42 -17.19 3.53 33.00
C ILE A 42 -15.82 4.01 33.51
N ASP A 43 -14.74 3.27 33.27
CA ASP A 43 -13.41 3.73 33.69
C ASP A 43 -12.87 4.78 32.71
N GLU A 44 -12.91 4.47 31.41
CA GLU A 44 -12.36 5.31 30.34
C GLU A 44 -13.34 5.44 29.17
N ILE A 45 -13.35 6.62 28.52
CA ILE A 45 -14.01 6.83 27.24
C ILE A 45 -12.96 7.15 26.17
N ILE A 46 -12.82 6.25 25.21
CA ILE A 46 -11.94 6.42 24.05
C ILE A 46 -12.75 7.01 22.91
N ASN A 47 -12.35 8.20 22.43
CA ASN A 47 -12.91 8.75 21.20
C ASN A 47 -12.33 8.06 19.97
N VAL A 48 -13.20 7.82 19.00
CA VAL A 48 -12.86 7.20 17.72
C VAL A 48 -13.45 8.03 16.60
N THR A 49 -12.66 8.30 15.57
CA THR A 49 -13.11 9.06 14.40
C THR A 49 -13.98 8.23 13.47
N ASP A 50 -14.75 8.88 12.59
CA ASP A 50 -15.50 8.19 11.53
C ASP A 50 -14.58 7.34 10.64
N ARG A 51 -13.41 7.89 10.27
CA ARG A 51 -12.40 7.19 9.46
C ARG A 51 -11.99 5.88 10.12
N GLU A 52 -11.54 5.93 11.37
CA GLU A 52 -11.15 4.73 12.12
C GLU A 52 -12.31 3.75 12.23
N SER A 53 -13.51 4.23 12.56
CA SER A 53 -14.70 3.39 12.72
C SER A 53 -15.01 2.59 11.45
N PHE A 54 -15.03 3.27 10.30
CA PHE A 54 -15.35 2.61 9.04
C PHE A 54 -14.21 1.75 8.51
N GLU A 55 -12.96 2.19 8.62
CA GLU A 55 -11.80 1.41 8.21
C GLU A 55 -11.73 0.07 8.96
N PHE A 56 -11.88 0.10 10.28
CA PHE A 56 -11.86 -1.10 11.11
C PHE A 56 -13.09 -1.99 10.91
N ALA A 57 -14.28 -1.44 10.69
CA ALA A 57 -15.45 -2.23 10.30
C ALA A 57 -15.23 -2.97 8.97
N ARG A 58 -14.64 -2.31 7.98
CA ARG A 58 -14.32 -2.94 6.68
C ARG A 58 -13.19 -3.96 6.81
N GLN A 59 -12.20 -3.71 7.67
CA GLN A 59 -11.12 -4.65 7.95
C GLN A 59 -11.64 -5.93 8.62
N LEU A 60 -12.54 -5.81 9.61
CA LEU A 60 -13.21 -6.96 10.24
C LEU A 60 -13.93 -7.83 9.19
N SER A 61 -14.64 -7.22 8.25
CA SER A 61 -15.28 -7.96 7.15
C SER A 61 -14.26 -8.68 6.25
N ARG A 62 -13.15 -8.00 5.89
CA ARG A 62 -12.15 -8.52 4.94
C ARG A 62 -11.24 -9.59 5.53
N VAL A 63 -10.84 -9.44 6.78
CA VAL A 63 -9.80 -10.26 7.43
C VAL A 63 -10.43 -11.34 8.31
N GLU A 64 -11.46 -10.98 9.09
CA GLU A 64 -12.08 -11.87 10.08
C GLU A 64 -13.43 -12.44 9.61
N GLY A 65 -13.96 -11.99 8.47
CA GLY A 65 -15.28 -12.40 7.98
C GLY A 65 -16.46 -11.87 8.81
N ILE A 66 -16.22 -10.89 9.69
CA ILE A 66 -17.26 -10.32 10.56
C ILE A 66 -17.92 -9.13 9.84
N PHE A 67 -19.01 -9.42 9.12
CA PHE A 67 -19.75 -8.42 8.35
C PHE A 67 -20.66 -7.56 9.25
N CYS A 68 -20.13 -6.42 9.73
CA CYS A 68 -20.73 -5.60 10.78
C CYS A 68 -20.96 -4.13 10.37
N GLY A 69 -21.69 -3.40 11.23
CA GLY A 69 -21.90 -1.95 11.11
C GLY A 69 -20.76 -1.08 11.66
N GLY A 70 -20.86 0.22 11.44
CA GLY A 70 -19.79 1.19 11.75
C GLY A 70 -19.48 1.29 13.25
N SER A 71 -20.50 1.16 14.12
CA SER A 71 -20.32 1.20 15.57
C SER A 71 -19.50 0.01 16.11
N THR A 72 -19.56 -1.14 15.43
CA THR A 72 -18.69 -2.28 15.72
C THR A 72 -17.24 -1.94 15.40
N GLY A 73 -16.99 -1.27 14.27
CA GLY A 73 -15.67 -0.77 13.95
C GLY A 73 -15.15 0.26 14.97
N THR A 74 -16.02 1.12 15.50
CA THR A 74 -15.69 2.02 16.63
C THR A 74 -15.23 1.24 17.86
N ASN A 75 -15.96 0.17 18.23
CA ASN A 75 -15.59 -0.69 19.36
C ASN A 75 -14.26 -1.41 19.12
N PHE A 76 -14.04 -1.94 17.91
CA PHE A 76 -12.80 -2.63 17.56
C PHE A 76 -11.59 -1.68 17.57
N ALA A 77 -11.74 -0.48 17.02
CA ALA A 77 -10.71 0.56 17.06
C ALA A 77 -10.31 0.90 18.51
N ALA A 78 -11.28 1.05 19.41
CA ALA A 78 -11.03 1.30 20.82
C ALA A 78 -10.36 0.08 21.50
N ALA A 79 -10.81 -1.14 21.19
CA ALA A 79 -10.21 -2.37 21.71
C ALA A 79 -8.72 -2.45 21.32
N LEU A 80 -8.36 -2.15 20.07
CA LEU A 80 -6.96 -2.12 19.63
C LEU A 80 -6.14 -1.04 20.33
N LYS A 81 -6.74 0.11 20.68
CA LYS A 81 -6.06 1.17 21.47
C LYS A 81 -5.78 0.70 22.89
N VAL A 82 -6.74 0.00 23.53
CA VAL A 82 -6.55 -0.60 24.86
C VAL A 82 -5.49 -1.70 24.82
N ALA A 83 -5.52 -2.56 23.78
CA ALA A 83 -4.61 -3.70 23.62
C ALA A 83 -3.13 -3.31 23.66
N LYS A 84 -2.79 -2.10 23.17
CA LYS A 84 -1.40 -1.59 23.18
C LYS A 84 -0.78 -1.49 24.58
N ASN A 85 -1.60 -1.41 25.62
CA ASN A 85 -1.17 -1.28 27.00
C ASN A 85 -1.26 -2.59 27.78
N LEU A 86 -1.64 -3.69 27.14
CA LEU A 86 -1.76 -5.00 27.77
C LEU A 86 -0.52 -5.86 27.47
N ASP A 87 -0.25 -6.81 28.36
CA ASP A 87 0.71 -7.87 28.12
C ASP A 87 0.08 -9.02 27.32
N GLU A 88 0.89 -10.04 27.03
CA GLU A 88 0.48 -11.24 26.28
C GLU A 88 -0.65 -12.06 26.93
N ASN A 89 -0.94 -11.83 28.21
CA ASN A 89 -2.02 -12.51 28.94
C ASN A 89 -3.31 -11.67 28.97
N GLY A 90 -3.30 -10.46 28.40
CA GLY A 90 -4.46 -9.59 28.32
C GLY A 90 -5.57 -10.16 27.45
N LEU A 91 -6.80 -10.18 27.97
CA LEU A 91 -8.00 -10.54 27.21
C LEU A 91 -8.90 -9.31 27.08
N ILE A 92 -9.19 -8.92 25.83
CA ILE A 92 -10.15 -7.85 25.52
C ILE A 92 -11.38 -8.45 24.88
N VAL A 93 -12.54 -8.03 25.37
CA VAL A 93 -13.84 -8.32 24.77
C VAL A 93 -14.44 -7.02 24.27
N PHE A 94 -14.96 -7.03 23.05
CA PHE A 94 -15.74 -5.93 22.49
C PHE A 94 -17.03 -6.47 21.87
N ILE A 95 -18.02 -5.59 21.69
CA ILE A 95 -19.36 -5.95 21.23
C ILE A 95 -19.48 -5.67 19.73
N VAL A 96 -19.97 -6.68 18.99
CA VAL A 96 -20.51 -6.53 17.62
C VAL A 96 -21.97 -6.12 17.75
N CYS A 97 -22.28 -4.88 17.35
CA CYS A 97 -23.56 -4.26 17.64
C CYS A 97 -24.66 -4.68 16.65
N ASP A 98 -24.31 -4.75 15.36
CA ASP A 98 -25.24 -5.03 14.26
C ASP A 98 -24.50 -5.52 13.00
N THR A 99 -25.29 -5.91 12.00
CA THR A 99 -24.82 -6.46 10.72
C THR A 99 -24.53 -5.36 9.69
N GLY A 100 -23.59 -5.64 8.79
CA GLY A 100 -23.15 -4.68 7.76
C GLY A 100 -24.19 -4.35 6.68
N GLU A 101 -25.30 -5.10 6.59
CA GLU A 101 -26.30 -4.98 5.53
C GLU A 101 -26.94 -3.58 5.43
N HIS A 102 -27.11 -2.90 6.57
CA HIS A 102 -27.71 -1.56 6.62
C HIS A 102 -26.83 -0.48 5.99
N TYR A 103 -25.56 -0.80 5.71
CA TYR A 103 -24.52 0.16 5.32
C TYR A 103 -23.87 -0.13 3.97
N LEU A 104 -24.45 -1.04 3.18
CA LEU A 104 -23.96 -1.44 1.85
C LEU A 104 -23.73 -0.23 0.92
N THR A 105 -24.64 0.74 0.93
CA THR A 105 -24.57 1.96 0.11
C THR A 105 -23.83 3.12 0.81
N LYS A 106 -23.27 2.87 2.00
CA LYS A 106 -22.53 3.84 2.81
C LYS A 106 -21.07 3.39 2.91
N PHE A 107 -20.53 3.24 4.12
CA PHE A 107 -19.11 2.99 4.32
C PHE A 107 -18.60 1.66 3.74
N HIS A 108 -19.48 0.69 3.43
CA HIS A 108 -19.06 -0.51 2.70
C HIS A 108 -18.82 -0.24 1.20
N SER A 109 -19.39 0.83 0.63
CA SER A 109 -19.12 1.32 -0.74
C SER A 109 -17.85 2.17 -0.78
N ASP A 110 -16.98 1.87 -1.75
CA ASP A 110 -15.78 2.67 -2.01
C ASP A 110 -16.12 4.06 -2.55
N GLU A 111 -17.17 4.17 -3.36
CA GLU A 111 -17.65 5.44 -3.91
C GLU A 111 -18.07 6.38 -2.79
N TRP A 112 -18.88 5.90 -1.85
CA TRP A 112 -19.32 6.70 -0.71
C TRP A 112 -18.14 7.10 0.19
N MET A 113 -17.23 6.16 0.46
CA MET A 113 -16.04 6.47 1.26
C MET A 113 -15.12 7.49 0.59
N LYS A 114 -15.02 7.49 -0.75
CA LYS A 114 -14.33 8.54 -1.52
C LYS A 114 -15.06 9.88 -1.44
N GLU A 115 -16.39 9.87 -1.62
CA GLU A 115 -17.24 11.07 -1.54
C GLU A 115 -17.08 11.77 -0.18
N LYS A 116 -17.00 10.99 0.91
CA LYS A 116 -16.79 11.50 2.27
C LYS A 116 -15.33 11.75 2.62
N LEU A 117 -14.39 11.59 1.67
CA LEU A 117 -12.94 11.77 1.86
C LEU A 117 -12.34 10.86 2.94
N LEU A 118 -12.96 9.69 3.17
CA LEU A 118 -12.60 8.71 4.21
C LEU A 118 -11.73 7.57 3.69
N LEU A 119 -11.67 7.34 2.37
CA LEU A 119 -10.63 6.52 1.77
C LEU A 119 -9.38 7.38 1.56
N GLU A 120 -8.24 6.93 2.08
CA GLU A 120 -6.98 7.42 1.52
C GLU A 120 -6.95 7.06 0.03
N PRO A 121 -6.35 7.89 -0.85
CA PRO A 121 -6.04 7.44 -2.19
C PRO A 121 -5.26 6.13 -2.03
N GLN A 122 -5.72 5.04 -2.67
CA GLN A 122 -5.03 3.75 -2.65
C GLN A 122 -3.54 4.03 -2.73
N LYS A 123 -2.76 3.58 -1.73
CA LYS A 123 -1.30 3.66 -1.84
C LYS A 123 -0.96 2.87 -3.09
N ILE A 124 -0.63 3.57 -4.16
CA ILE A 124 -0.16 2.94 -5.38
C ILE A 124 1.16 2.27 -4.99
N THR A 125 1.15 0.94 -4.85
CA THR A 125 2.33 0.14 -4.55
C THR A 125 3.02 -0.29 -5.83
N ALA A 126 4.27 -0.72 -5.73
CA ALA A 126 5.01 -1.27 -6.86
C ALA A 126 4.28 -2.47 -7.51
N GLY A 127 3.69 -3.35 -6.70
CA GLY A 127 2.87 -4.48 -7.17
C GLY A 127 1.70 -4.02 -8.03
N LEU A 128 0.92 -3.04 -7.55
CA LEU A 128 -0.23 -2.53 -8.30
C LEU A 128 0.19 -1.89 -9.63
N ILE A 129 1.33 -1.20 -9.68
CA ILE A 129 1.88 -0.63 -10.92
C ILE A 129 2.22 -1.74 -11.92
N ILE A 130 2.81 -2.84 -11.47
CA ILE A 130 3.14 -3.98 -12.34
C ILE A 130 1.88 -4.65 -12.89
N GLU A 131 0.90 -4.90 -12.03
CA GLU A 131 -0.37 -5.53 -12.43
C GLU A 131 -1.18 -4.68 -13.41
N THR A 132 -1.10 -3.36 -13.30
CA THR A 132 -1.83 -2.41 -14.16
C THR A 132 -1.07 -2.01 -15.42
N LYS A 133 0.17 -2.50 -15.63
CA LYS A 133 0.88 -2.31 -16.90
C LYS A 133 0.04 -2.86 -18.06
N ASN A 134 -0.17 -2.03 -19.08
CA ASN A 134 -0.93 -2.34 -20.29
C ASN A 134 -0.65 -3.76 -20.83
N SER A 135 -1.68 -4.35 -21.46
CA SER A 135 -1.71 -5.71 -22.04
C SER A 135 -0.62 -6.05 -23.08
N GLY A 136 0.23 -5.09 -23.44
CA GLY A 136 1.38 -5.25 -24.34
C GLY A 136 2.75 -5.30 -23.64
N ALA A 137 2.82 -5.11 -22.32
CA ALA A 137 4.06 -5.26 -21.56
C ALA A 137 4.40 -6.76 -21.39
N PRO A 138 5.69 -7.15 -21.45
CA PRO A 138 6.11 -8.52 -21.17
C PRO A 138 5.66 -8.95 -19.77
N LYS A 139 5.00 -10.11 -19.66
CA LYS A 139 4.56 -10.69 -18.38
C LYS A 139 5.71 -11.04 -17.43
N GLU A 140 6.89 -11.24 -17.99
CA GLU A 140 8.12 -11.54 -17.26
C GLU A 140 9.16 -10.47 -17.51
N VAL A 141 10.03 -10.24 -16.53
CA VAL A 141 11.15 -9.32 -16.67
C VAL A 141 12.12 -9.86 -17.69
N ILE A 142 12.18 -9.20 -18.85
CA ILE A 142 13.20 -9.48 -19.86
C ILE A 142 14.56 -9.20 -19.21
N SER A 143 15.43 -10.19 -19.18
CA SER A 143 16.72 -10.17 -18.50
C SER A 143 17.78 -10.97 -19.28
N VAL A 144 19.05 -10.79 -18.95
CA VAL A 144 20.17 -11.61 -19.43
C VAL A 144 20.96 -12.16 -18.24
N ALA A 145 21.70 -13.24 -18.44
CA ALA A 145 22.62 -13.80 -17.45
C ALA A 145 24.01 -13.16 -17.55
N PRO A 146 24.83 -13.18 -16.47
CA PRO A 146 26.20 -12.66 -16.48
C PRO A 146 27.13 -13.37 -17.49
N ASP A 147 26.82 -14.63 -17.79
CA ASP A 147 27.57 -15.48 -18.72
C ASP A 147 27.06 -15.44 -20.16
N ASP A 148 25.95 -14.73 -20.42
CA ASP A 148 25.46 -14.51 -21.79
C ASP A 148 26.47 -13.70 -22.60
N ILE A 149 26.40 -13.83 -23.93
CA ILE A 149 27.24 -13.08 -24.85
C ILE A 149 26.64 -11.70 -25.12
N VAL A 150 27.49 -10.67 -25.19
CA VAL A 150 27.06 -9.28 -25.42
C VAL A 150 26.28 -9.10 -26.72
N GLY A 151 26.70 -9.77 -27.80
CA GLY A 151 25.98 -9.76 -29.07
C GLY A 151 24.54 -10.28 -28.93
N ASP A 152 24.35 -11.39 -28.21
CA ASP A 152 23.04 -11.99 -27.96
C ASP A 152 22.18 -11.09 -27.06
N ALA A 153 22.80 -10.43 -26.07
CA ALA A 153 22.12 -9.46 -25.22
C ALA A 153 21.60 -8.25 -26.02
N LEU A 154 22.38 -7.73 -26.97
CA LEU A 154 21.96 -6.63 -27.86
C LEU A 154 20.84 -7.06 -28.83
N ALA A 155 20.93 -8.28 -29.37
CA ALA A 155 19.85 -8.85 -30.19
C ALA A 155 18.55 -8.96 -29.39
N LYS A 156 18.62 -9.51 -28.17
CA LYS A 156 17.48 -9.62 -27.25
C LYS A 156 16.86 -8.26 -26.91
N MET A 157 17.68 -7.23 -26.72
CA MET A 157 17.20 -5.85 -26.53
C MET A 157 16.40 -5.36 -27.74
N THR A 158 16.92 -5.56 -28.94
CA THR A 158 16.28 -5.13 -30.20
C THR A 158 14.98 -5.88 -30.45
N GLU A 159 14.98 -7.21 -30.29
CA GLU A 159 13.80 -8.06 -30.46
C GLU A 159 12.64 -7.65 -29.55
N ASN A 160 12.97 -7.25 -28.32
CA ASN A 160 11.98 -6.83 -27.34
C ASN A 160 11.75 -5.31 -27.31
N SER A 161 12.36 -4.56 -28.22
CA SER A 161 12.26 -3.09 -28.28
C SER A 161 12.58 -2.39 -26.96
N VAL A 162 13.57 -2.89 -26.23
CA VAL A 162 14.05 -2.31 -24.95
C VAL A 162 15.46 -1.76 -25.12
N THR A 163 15.72 -0.57 -24.56
CA THR A 163 17.05 0.09 -24.63
C THR A 163 17.94 -0.24 -23.43
N GLN A 164 17.38 -1.00 -22.47
CA GLN A 164 18.02 -1.35 -21.22
C GLN A 164 17.45 -2.65 -20.69
N ILE A 165 18.28 -3.46 -20.04
CA ILE A 165 17.90 -4.77 -19.54
C ILE A 165 18.65 -5.08 -18.22
N PRO A 166 17.99 -5.66 -17.22
CA PRO A 166 18.67 -6.15 -16.03
C PRO A 166 19.50 -7.40 -16.33
N VAL A 167 20.63 -7.53 -15.63
CA VAL A 167 21.42 -8.76 -15.59
C VAL A 167 21.05 -9.50 -14.31
N LEU A 168 20.49 -10.70 -14.47
CA LEU A 168 19.99 -11.51 -13.36
C LEU A 168 20.79 -12.81 -13.21
N GLU A 169 21.06 -13.18 -11.95
CA GLU A 169 21.62 -14.48 -11.56
C GLU A 169 20.76 -15.02 -10.41
N ASP A 170 20.25 -16.25 -10.53
CA ASP A 170 19.32 -16.85 -9.57
C ASP A 170 18.13 -15.92 -9.19
N TYR A 171 17.53 -15.27 -10.20
CA TYR A 171 16.45 -14.28 -10.04
C TYR A 171 16.80 -13.04 -9.23
N LYS A 172 18.08 -12.80 -8.93
CA LYS A 172 18.57 -11.59 -8.26
C LYS A 172 19.29 -10.69 -9.25
N SER A 173 19.16 -9.39 -9.05
CA SER A 173 19.83 -8.43 -9.90
C SER A 173 21.30 -8.28 -9.52
N VAL A 174 22.19 -8.58 -10.47
CA VAL A 174 23.65 -8.48 -10.31
C VAL A 174 24.26 -7.38 -11.16
N GLY A 175 23.49 -6.85 -12.13
CA GLY A 175 23.96 -5.79 -13.02
C GLY A 175 22.87 -5.22 -13.91
N SER A 176 23.26 -4.32 -14.80
CA SER A 176 22.40 -3.83 -15.88
C SER A 176 23.18 -3.60 -17.16
N LEU A 177 22.52 -3.69 -18.30
CA LEU A 177 23.05 -3.22 -19.57
C LEU A 177 22.18 -2.09 -20.10
N LYS A 178 22.84 -1.08 -20.66
CA LYS A 178 22.23 0.02 -21.39
C LYS A 178 22.82 0.01 -22.80
N GLU A 179 21.96 -0.09 -23.79
CA GLU A 179 22.34 -0.20 -25.20
C GLU A 179 23.36 0.87 -25.59
N SER A 180 23.09 2.14 -25.26
CA SER A 180 23.98 3.26 -25.57
C SER A 180 25.40 3.08 -25.01
N ARG A 181 25.54 2.54 -23.79
CA ARG A 181 26.85 2.35 -23.15
C ARG A 181 27.59 1.15 -23.73
N VAL A 182 26.89 0.08 -24.06
CA VAL A 182 27.48 -1.07 -24.74
C VAL A 182 27.96 -0.67 -26.13
N LEU A 183 27.14 0.07 -26.89
CA LEU A 183 27.52 0.58 -28.22
C LEU A 183 28.73 1.51 -28.15
N THR A 184 28.83 2.41 -27.16
CA THR A 184 30.03 3.24 -26.97
C THR A 184 31.29 2.37 -26.76
N LYS A 185 31.22 1.34 -25.90
CA LYS A 185 32.35 0.42 -25.68
C LYS A 185 32.70 -0.36 -26.95
N LEU A 186 31.71 -0.74 -27.76
CA LEU A 186 31.90 -1.48 -29.01
C LEU A 186 32.55 -0.66 -30.12
N LEU A 187 32.36 0.66 -30.12
CA LEU A 187 33.07 1.56 -31.04
C LEU A 187 34.58 1.62 -30.71
N GLU A 188 34.94 1.46 -29.45
CA GLU A 188 36.33 1.40 -29.00
C GLU A 188 36.95 0.01 -29.19
N ASN A 189 36.18 -1.04 -28.91
CA ASN A 189 36.62 -2.43 -29.02
C ASN A 189 35.49 -3.34 -29.52
N ARG A 190 35.56 -3.74 -30.80
CA ARG A 190 34.58 -4.64 -31.42
C ARG A 190 34.59 -6.07 -30.89
N ASP A 191 35.71 -6.53 -30.31
CA ASP A 191 35.82 -7.90 -29.80
C ASP A 191 34.89 -8.15 -28.60
N LEU A 192 34.44 -7.08 -27.93
CA LEU A 192 33.46 -7.15 -26.85
C LEU A 192 32.10 -7.72 -27.28
N LEU A 193 31.80 -7.82 -28.59
CA LEU A 193 30.61 -8.53 -29.08
C LEU A 193 30.59 -9.99 -28.63
N ASN A 194 31.78 -10.62 -28.52
CA ASN A 194 31.94 -12.01 -28.13
C ASN A 194 32.30 -12.17 -26.64
N ALA A 195 32.41 -11.06 -25.90
CA ALA A 195 32.69 -11.10 -24.47
C ALA A 195 31.44 -11.48 -23.67
N LYS A 196 31.63 -11.83 -22.39
CA LYS A 196 30.52 -12.05 -21.47
C LYS A 196 29.88 -10.74 -21.05
N VAL A 197 28.57 -10.77 -20.79
CA VAL A 197 27.82 -9.63 -20.25
C VAL A 197 28.44 -9.08 -18.97
N SER A 198 28.91 -9.96 -18.07
CA SER A 198 29.57 -9.58 -16.82
C SER A 198 30.80 -8.68 -16.99
N GLU A 199 31.48 -8.74 -18.13
CA GLU A 199 32.68 -7.94 -18.41
C GLU A 199 32.33 -6.49 -18.82
N VAL A 200 31.13 -6.27 -19.33
CA VAL A 200 30.71 -4.96 -19.88
C VAL A 200 29.57 -4.31 -19.09
N MET A 201 28.88 -5.06 -18.23
CA MET A 201 27.71 -4.57 -17.49
C MET A 201 28.02 -3.42 -16.54
N ASP A 202 26.99 -2.66 -16.25
CA ASP A 202 26.96 -1.64 -15.22
C ASP A 202 26.39 -2.19 -13.91
N LYS A 203 26.43 -1.36 -12.85
CA LYS A 203 25.73 -1.63 -11.61
C LYS A 203 24.24 -1.90 -11.85
N SER A 204 23.67 -2.77 -11.01
CA SER A 204 22.24 -3.05 -10.98
C SER A 204 21.40 -1.78 -10.89
N PHE A 205 20.18 -1.84 -11.44
CA PHE A 205 19.14 -0.87 -11.11
C PHE A 205 18.80 -0.94 -9.61
N PRO A 206 18.27 0.16 -9.02
CA PRO A 206 17.69 0.11 -7.68
C PRO A 206 16.63 -0.98 -7.60
N VAL A 207 16.61 -1.71 -6.50
CA VAL A 207 15.63 -2.74 -6.20
C VAL A 207 14.73 -2.22 -5.08
N LEU A 208 13.41 -2.37 -5.25
CA LEU A 208 12.41 -2.05 -4.24
C LEU A 208 11.53 -3.28 -4.00
N ASP A 209 10.96 -3.37 -2.80
CA ASP A 209 9.97 -4.38 -2.45
C ASP A 209 8.64 -4.13 -3.18
N VAL A 210 7.85 -5.17 -3.40
CA VAL A 210 6.51 -5.09 -4.01
C VAL A 210 5.55 -4.15 -3.28
N ASP A 211 5.74 -3.96 -1.98
CA ASP A 211 4.95 -3.06 -1.13
C ASP A 211 5.45 -1.60 -1.14
N ALA A 212 6.55 -1.31 -1.86
CA ALA A 212 7.12 0.02 -1.92
C ALA A 212 6.12 1.06 -2.47
N SER A 213 6.09 2.23 -1.83
CA SER A 213 5.15 3.28 -2.17
C SER A 213 5.51 4.00 -3.48
N PHE A 214 4.51 4.58 -4.13
CA PHE A 214 4.71 5.41 -5.32
C PHE A 214 5.73 6.54 -5.15
N ASN A 215 5.83 7.11 -3.94
CA ASN A 215 6.80 8.16 -3.64
C ASN A 215 8.23 7.63 -3.64
N GLU A 216 8.44 6.43 -3.09
CA GLU A 216 9.75 5.75 -3.11
C GLU A 216 10.16 5.39 -4.55
N ILE A 217 9.21 4.86 -5.34
CA ILE A 217 9.42 4.56 -6.76
C ILE A 217 9.83 5.82 -7.53
N LYS A 218 9.08 6.92 -7.35
CA LYS A 218 9.40 8.23 -7.96
C LYS A 218 10.79 8.72 -7.58
N ALA A 219 11.16 8.64 -6.30
CA ALA A 219 12.45 9.10 -5.80
C ALA A 219 13.62 8.32 -6.44
N GLN A 220 13.45 7.01 -6.66
CA GLN A 220 14.46 6.20 -7.34
C GLN A 220 14.52 6.48 -8.85
N LEU A 221 13.37 6.65 -9.51
CA LEU A 221 13.30 6.93 -10.95
C LEU A 221 13.86 8.32 -11.33
N GLN A 222 13.95 9.26 -10.38
CA GLN A 222 14.68 10.52 -10.60
C GLN A 222 16.18 10.29 -10.81
N LYS A 223 16.76 9.27 -10.16
CA LYS A 223 18.20 8.97 -10.17
C LYS A 223 18.57 7.85 -11.14
N SER A 224 17.65 6.92 -11.38
CA SER A 224 17.82 5.75 -12.25
C SER A 224 16.76 5.74 -13.36
N PRO A 225 17.06 5.24 -14.56
CA PRO A 225 16.04 5.15 -15.63
C PRO A 225 14.96 4.08 -15.36
N ALA A 226 15.26 3.11 -14.49
CA ALA A 226 14.35 2.03 -14.11
C ALA A 226 14.60 1.59 -12.65
N VAL A 227 13.62 0.90 -12.09
CA VAL A 227 13.64 0.27 -10.76
C VAL A 227 13.15 -1.16 -10.92
N LEU A 228 13.83 -2.11 -10.31
CA LEU A 228 13.41 -3.51 -10.26
C LEU A 228 12.57 -3.74 -9.01
N ILE A 229 11.56 -4.59 -9.14
CA ILE A 229 10.67 -4.96 -8.04
C ILE A 229 10.98 -6.38 -7.61
N GLU A 230 11.19 -6.54 -6.31
CA GLU A 230 11.47 -7.80 -5.66
C GLU A 230 10.23 -8.27 -4.88
N ASP A 231 9.89 -9.54 -5.04
CA ASP A 231 8.91 -10.25 -4.23
C ASP A 231 9.50 -11.61 -3.81
N PHE A 232 9.39 -11.95 -2.53
CA PHE A 232 10.01 -13.14 -1.93
C PHE A 232 11.49 -13.38 -2.35
N LYS A 233 12.31 -12.32 -2.39
CA LYS A 233 13.74 -12.34 -2.80
C LYS A 233 14.00 -12.70 -4.26
N ARG A 234 13.00 -12.51 -5.13
CA ARG A 234 13.09 -12.71 -6.57
C ARG A 234 12.65 -11.45 -7.28
N ILE A 235 13.37 -11.06 -8.32
CA ILE A 235 12.93 -9.98 -9.20
C ILE A 235 11.71 -10.45 -9.99
N THR A 236 10.58 -9.80 -9.75
CA THR A 236 9.29 -10.12 -10.39
C THR A 236 8.85 -9.05 -11.39
N GLY A 237 9.40 -7.83 -11.29
CA GLY A 237 9.02 -6.75 -12.18
C GLY A 237 10.10 -5.70 -12.42
N ILE A 238 9.85 -4.86 -13.41
CA ILE A 238 10.63 -3.66 -13.70
C ILE A 238 9.68 -2.50 -13.94
N ILE A 239 9.93 -1.35 -13.30
CA ILE A 239 9.18 -0.11 -13.49
C ILE A 239 10.13 0.94 -14.07
N THR A 240 9.69 1.59 -15.15
CA THR A 240 10.40 2.65 -15.84
C THR A 240 9.69 3.99 -15.66
N ARG A 241 10.33 5.08 -16.09
CA ARG A 241 9.73 6.42 -16.06
C ARG A 241 8.44 6.50 -16.89
N THR A 242 8.38 5.82 -18.02
CA THR A 242 7.21 5.81 -18.90
C THR A 242 6.00 5.21 -18.19
N ASP A 243 6.20 4.09 -17.48
CA ASP A 243 5.14 3.42 -16.74
C ASP A 243 4.51 4.35 -15.69
N VAL A 244 5.33 5.14 -14.99
CA VAL A 244 4.86 6.11 -13.99
C VAL A 244 4.13 7.30 -14.63
N LEU A 245 4.54 7.74 -15.83
CA LEU A 245 3.88 8.84 -16.53
C LEU A 245 2.52 8.42 -17.12
N ASP A 246 2.39 7.17 -17.57
CA ASP A 246 1.13 6.67 -18.11
C ASP A 246 0.06 6.45 -17.03
N LEU A 247 0.46 6.16 -15.78
CA LEU A 247 -0.46 6.09 -14.63
C LEU A 247 -1.07 7.44 -14.22
N GLN A 248 -0.53 8.56 -14.72
CA GLN A 248 -1.03 9.91 -14.41
C GLN A 248 -1.97 10.48 -15.47
N LYS A 249 -2.25 9.72 -16.54
CA LYS A 249 -3.24 10.08 -17.58
C LYS A 249 -4.61 9.55 -17.21
#